data_AF-K0T5X4-F1
#
_entry.id   AF-K0T5X4-F1
#
_cell.length_a   1.000
_cell.length_b   1.000
_cell.length_c   1.000
_cell.angle_alpha   90.00
_cell.angle_beta   90.00
_cell.angle_gamma   90.00
#
_symmetry.space_group_name_H-M   'P 1'
#
loop_
_entity.id
_entity.type
_entity.pdbx_description
1 polymer ?
#
loop_
_entity_poly.entity_id
_entity_poly.type
_entity_poly.pdbx_seq_one_letter_code
_entity_poly.pdbx_strand_id
1 'polypeptide(L)'
;MTSDSHVRRQSSPSTSVAEPPQQEGDDTTIRLRIAGLGHHFELDASTNAKLSDLKEEVERRTEIPAPYLRLVAKSKKLEDDSMVLGPSIMDGVRIVEIGAGLEDRTKLLLLHSSSYSQDKPGIEKLDKLNEEIKKLEDGAFDDKTVQELIIQICCKIDCVETNGSDALRKMRKKTIKYAESVAQRSEKLSKQSARGIDP
;
A
#
# COMPACT_ATOMS: atom_id res chain seq x y z
N MET A 1 46.37 53.85 41.56
CA MET A 1 45.37 53.35 42.53
C MET A 1 44.30 52.60 41.75
N THR A 2 44.06 51.35 42.17
CA THR A 2 42.88 50.49 41.95
C THR A 2 42.38 50.20 40.53
N SER A 3 42.68 48.95 40.15
CA SER A 3 41.92 47.99 39.35
C SER A 3 40.42 48.25 39.16
N ASP A 4 39.90 47.95 37.98
CA ASP A 4 38.72 47.08 37.91
C ASP A 4 38.67 46.27 36.60
N SER A 5 38.27 45.03 36.78
CA SER A 5 38.20 43.90 35.87
C SER A 5 36.85 43.86 35.16
N HIS A 6 36.81 43.58 33.85
CA HIS A 6 35.59 43.03 33.25
C HIS A 6 35.86 41.89 32.27
N VAL A 7 35.04 40.87 32.48
CA VAL A 7 35.13 39.47 32.06
C VAL A 7 34.84 39.31 30.57
N ARG A 8 35.71 38.57 29.89
CA ARG A 8 35.55 38.14 28.49
C ARG A 8 34.63 36.91 28.45
N ARG A 9 33.37 37.08 28.02
CA ARG A 9 32.47 35.96 27.68
C ARG A 9 32.50 35.70 26.18
N GLN A 10 32.85 34.46 25.82
CA GLN A 10 32.69 33.87 24.50
C GLN A 10 31.23 33.41 24.31
N SER A 11 30.67 33.61 23.11
CA SER A 11 29.47 32.94 22.59
C SER A 11 29.57 33.01 21.06
N SER A 12 30.14 31.98 20.43
CA SER A 12 29.46 30.95 19.64
C SER A 12 29.03 31.42 18.23
N PRO A 13 29.39 30.67 17.17
CA PRO A 13 29.11 31.04 15.79
C PRO A 13 27.65 30.76 15.41
N SER A 14 27.01 31.70 14.72
CA SER A 14 25.73 31.51 14.07
C SER A 14 25.92 30.56 12.89
N THR A 15 25.65 29.27 13.11
CA THR A 15 25.48 28.28 12.05
C THR A 15 24.27 28.69 11.20
N SER A 16 24.55 29.30 10.05
CA SER A 16 23.61 29.45 8.96
C SER A 16 23.14 28.07 8.54
N VAL A 17 21.91 27.71 8.93
CA VAL A 17 21.24 26.50 8.48
C VAL A 17 21.10 26.63 6.97
N ALA A 18 21.88 25.81 6.27
CA ALA A 18 21.76 25.63 4.85
C ALA A 18 20.36 25.09 4.56
N GLU A 19 19.58 25.89 3.85
CA GLU A 19 18.37 25.48 3.16
C GLU A 19 18.78 24.38 2.16
N PRO A 20 18.20 23.17 2.22
CA PRO A 20 18.51 22.15 1.24
C PRO A 20 18.04 22.64 -0.13
N PRO A 21 18.84 22.45 -1.19
CA PRO A 21 18.48 22.89 -2.53
C PRO A 21 17.19 22.16 -2.94
N GLN A 22 16.16 22.95 -3.24
CA GLN A 22 15.00 22.48 -3.99
C GLN A 22 15.52 22.07 -5.37
N GLN A 23 15.72 20.77 -5.57
CA GLN A 23 15.90 20.21 -6.90
C GLN A 23 14.56 20.33 -7.63
N GLU A 24 14.44 21.39 -8.45
CA GLU A 24 13.44 21.49 -9.51
C GLU A 24 13.70 20.38 -10.53
N GLY A 25 13.22 19.17 -10.24
CA GLY A 25 12.94 18.18 -11.28
C GLY A 25 11.60 18.53 -11.88
N ASP A 26 11.55 18.80 -13.19
CA ASP A 26 10.30 18.85 -13.95
C ASP A 26 9.50 17.57 -13.66
N ASP A 27 8.51 17.67 -12.77
CA ASP A 27 7.70 16.54 -12.34
C ASP A 27 6.68 16.24 -13.43
N THR A 28 7.19 15.70 -14.53
CA THR A 28 6.40 15.39 -15.71
C THR A 28 5.46 14.25 -15.35
N THR A 29 4.17 14.54 -15.34
CA THR A 29 3.15 13.53 -15.07
C THR A 29 2.78 12.84 -16.39
N ILE A 30 2.79 11.50 -16.40
CA ILE A 30 2.36 10.67 -17.52
C ILE A 30 1.07 9.93 -17.17
N ARG A 31 0.17 9.78 -18.15
CA ARG A 31 -1.04 8.98 -17.98
C ARG A 31 -0.82 7.55 -18.47
N LEU A 32 -1.02 6.58 -17.60
CA LEU A 32 -0.86 5.16 -17.89
C LEU A 32 -2.21 4.48 -18.01
N ARG A 33 -2.37 3.59 -19.00
CA ARG A 33 -3.60 2.80 -19.20
C ARG A 33 -3.37 1.38 -18.74
N ILE A 34 -3.94 1.01 -17.61
CA ILE A 34 -3.77 -0.31 -17.01
C ILE A 34 -4.95 -1.18 -17.44
N ALA A 35 -4.64 -2.34 -18.03
CA ALA A 35 -5.65 -3.29 -18.51
C ALA A 35 -5.22 -4.73 -18.27
N GLY A 36 -6.12 -5.56 -17.73
CA GLY A 36 -5.88 -6.98 -17.48
C GLY A 36 -6.53 -7.47 -16.19
N LEU A 37 -6.64 -8.79 -16.04
CA LEU A 37 -7.28 -9.44 -14.89
C LEU A 37 -8.71 -8.93 -14.58
N GLY A 38 -9.45 -8.50 -15.62
CA GLY A 38 -10.80 -7.92 -15.46
C GLY A 38 -10.82 -6.44 -15.08
N HIS A 39 -9.67 -5.80 -14.87
CA HIS A 39 -9.56 -4.37 -14.59
C HIS A 39 -9.17 -3.57 -15.82
N HIS A 40 -9.74 -2.37 -15.95
CA HIS A 40 -9.38 -1.40 -16.98
C HIS A 40 -9.54 0.02 -16.43
N PHE A 41 -8.44 0.75 -16.24
CA PHE A 41 -8.48 2.13 -15.73
C PHE A 41 -7.26 2.94 -16.17
N GLU A 42 -7.37 4.26 -16.05
CA GLU A 42 -6.26 5.18 -16.26
C GLU A 42 -5.67 5.62 -14.91
N LEU A 43 -4.36 5.80 -14.88
CA LEU A 43 -3.61 6.24 -13.71
C LEU A 43 -2.58 7.29 -14.13
N ASP A 44 -2.62 8.46 -13.49
CA ASP A 44 -1.59 9.47 -13.65
C ASP A 44 -0.45 9.19 -12.66
N ALA A 45 0.79 9.19 -13.14
CA ALA A 45 1.99 8.93 -12.34
C ALA A 45 3.13 9.84 -12.78
N SER A 46 4.03 10.20 -11.85
CA SER A 46 5.24 10.95 -12.18
C SER A 46 6.21 10.08 -12.99
N THR A 47 6.90 10.67 -13.96
CA THR A 47 8.00 10.01 -14.69
C THR A 47 9.14 9.59 -13.78
N ASN A 48 9.33 10.28 -12.65
CA ASN A 48 10.40 10.02 -11.69
C ASN A 48 9.95 9.06 -10.58
N ALA A 49 8.67 8.69 -10.54
CA ALA A 49 8.17 7.67 -9.62
C ALA A 49 8.81 6.32 -9.92
N LYS A 50 8.89 5.46 -8.89
CA LYS A 50 9.42 4.11 -9.04
C LYS A 50 8.35 3.13 -9.48
N LEU A 51 8.79 2.02 -10.06
CA LEU A 51 7.89 0.91 -10.40
C LEU A 51 7.23 0.31 -9.14
N SER A 52 7.90 0.29 -7.99
CA SER A 52 7.30 -0.10 -6.71
C SER A 52 6.03 0.70 -6.42
N ASP A 53 6.11 2.02 -6.56
CA ASP A 53 5.04 2.95 -6.20
C ASP A 53 3.85 2.77 -7.14
N LEU A 54 4.14 2.53 -8.43
CA LEU A 54 3.13 2.18 -9.42
C LEU A 54 2.42 0.87 -9.07
N LYS A 55 3.15 -0.17 -8.66
CA LYS A 55 2.56 -1.45 -8.25
C LYS A 55 1.70 -1.30 -6.99
N GLU A 56 2.12 -0.49 -6.02
CA GLU A 56 1.34 -0.19 -4.81
C GLU A 56 0.04 0.56 -5.13
N GLU A 57 0.06 1.51 -6.07
CA GLU A 57 -1.15 2.19 -6.53
C GLU A 57 -2.09 1.24 -7.28
N VAL A 58 -1.56 0.34 -8.10
CA VAL A 58 -2.36 -0.71 -8.75
C VAL A 58 -2.97 -1.64 -7.70
N GLU A 59 -2.19 -2.10 -6.72
CA GLU A 59 -2.68 -2.93 -5.61
C GLU A 59 -3.84 -2.25 -4.86
N ARG A 60 -3.73 -0.95 -4.57
CA ARG A 60 -4.79 -0.19 -3.91
C ARG A 60 -6.09 -0.17 -4.71
N ARG A 61 -6.02 -0.13 -6.04
CA ARG A 61 -7.21 -0.07 -6.92
C ARG A 61 -7.78 -1.42 -7.28
N THR A 62 -6.95 -2.46 -7.40
CA THR A 62 -7.38 -3.80 -7.81
C THR A 62 -7.53 -4.76 -6.64
N GLU A 63 -7.06 -4.37 -5.45
CA GLU A 63 -6.96 -5.21 -4.24
C GLU A 63 -6.06 -6.45 -4.41
N ILE A 64 -5.27 -6.50 -5.49
CA ILE A 64 -4.34 -7.59 -5.78
C ILE A 64 -2.97 -7.20 -5.23
N PRO A 65 -2.38 -7.98 -4.30
CA PRO A 65 -1.07 -7.67 -3.71
C PRO A 65 0.02 -7.44 -4.75
N ALA A 66 0.86 -6.40 -4.54
CA ALA A 66 1.96 -6.05 -5.43
C ALA A 66 2.89 -7.22 -5.83
N PRO A 67 3.23 -8.17 -4.93
CA PRO A 67 4.03 -9.35 -5.31
C PRO A 67 3.35 -10.30 -6.31
N TYR A 68 2.02 -10.23 -6.43
CA TYR A 68 1.24 -10.98 -7.42
C TYR A 68 0.97 -10.20 -8.70
N LEU A 69 1.32 -8.91 -8.75
CA LEU A 69 1.19 -8.08 -9.93
C LEU A 69 2.41 -8.25 -10.84
N ARG A 70 2.15 -8.49 -12.12
CA ARG A 70 3.14 -8.40 -13.19
C ARG A 70 2.66 -7.36 -14.20
N LEU A 71 3.47 -6.32 -14.40
CA LEU A 71 3.21 -5.27 -15.38
C LEU A 71 4.05 -5.49 -16.63
N VAL A 72 3.43 -5.39 -17.80
CA VAL A 72 4.09 -5.52 -19.10
C VAL A 72 3.79 -4.31 -19.96
N ALA A 73 4.82 -3.65 -20.47
CA ALA A 73 4.73 -2.48 -21.34
C ALA A 73 5.55 -2.71 -22.60
N LYS A 74 5.04 -2.37 -23.79
CA LYS A 74 5.78 -2.49 -25.07
C LYS A 74 6.48 -3.86 -25.22
N SER A 75 5.81 -4.95 -24.84
CA SER A 75 6.35 -6.34 -24.82
C SER A 75 7.51 -6.61 -23.85
N LYS A 76 7.87 -5.65 -22.99
CA LYS A 76 8.87 -5.78 -21.93
C LYS A 76 8.18 -5.99 -20.58
N LYS A 77 8.66 -6.99 -19.82
CA LYS A 77 8.23 -7.21 -18.43
C LYS A 77 8.92 -6.18 -17.54
N LEU A 78 8.14 -5.49 -16.72
CA LEU A 78 8.64 -4.55 -15.72
C LEU A 78 8.78 -5.32 -14.39
N GLU A 79 9.99 -5.82 -14.13
CA GLU A 79 10.26 -6.69 -12.97
C GLU A 79 11.08 -6.01 -11.88
N ASP A 80 11.88 -4.99 -12.23
CA ASP A 80 12.73 -4.27 -11.28
C ASP A 80 12.00 -3.09 -10.65
N ASP A 81 11.71 -3.23 -9.36
CA ASP A 81 10.96 -2.26 -8.56
C ASP A 81 11.72 -0.93 -8.36
N SER A 82 13.03 -0.90 -8.58
CA SER A 82 13.85 0.30 -8.46
C SER A 82 13.85 1.18 -9.72
N MET A 83 13.31 0.67 -10.84
CA MET A 83 13.25 1.42 -12.10
C MET A 83 12.31 2.62 -11.98
N VAL A 84 12.71 3.74 -12.58
CA VAL A 84 11.81 4.88 -12.78
C VAL A 84 10.87 4.65 -13.95
N LEU A 85 9.66 5.21 -13.88
CA LEU A 85 8.65 4.99 -14.93
C LEU A 85 9.06 5.63 -16.27
N GLY A 86 9.67 6.81 -16.22
CA GLY A 86 10.11 7.57 -17.38
C GLY A 86 11.42 7.07 -18.02
N PRO A 87 12.11 7.91 -18.79
CA PRO A 87 13.41 7.58 -19.37
C PRO A 87 14.50 7.44 -18.29
N SER A 88 15.61 6.79 -18.62
CA SER A 88 16.75 6.67 -17.70
C SER A 88 17.34 8.04 -17.38
N ILE A 89 17.58 8.28 -16.10
CA ILE A 89 18.18 9.54 -15.62
C ILE A 89 19.71 9.39 -15.67
N MET A 90 20.36 10.33 -16.32
CA MET A 90 21.81 10.35 -16.53
C MET A 90 22.45 11.55 -15.81
N ASP A 91 23.62 11.32 -15.21
CA ASP A 91 24.52 12.36 -14.71
C ASP A 91 25.80 12.37 -15.55
N GLY A 92 25.86 13.33 -16.49
CA GLY A 92 26.90 13.43 -17.50
C GLY A 92 26.96 12.19 -18.42
N VAL A 93 27.82 11.23 -18.07
CA VAL A 93 28.07 10.00 -18.85
C VAL A 93 27.59 8.74 -18.11
N ARG A 94 27.16 8.85 -16.85
CA ARG A 94 26.74 7.71 -16.03
C ARG A 94 25.22 7.65 -15.92
N ILE A 95 24.66 6.45 -16.02
CA ILE A 95 23.25 6.20 -15.71
C ILE A 95 23.13 6.15 -14.18
N VAL A 96 22.29 7.02 -13.63
CA VAL A 96 22.00 7.08 -12.18
C VAL A 96 20.80 6.19 -11.88
N GLU A 97 19.74 6.29 -12.69
CA GLU A 97 18.53 5.49 -12.54
C GLU A 97 18.11 4.90 -13.89
N ILE A 98 17.73 3.61 -13.87
CA ILE A 98 17.28 2.91 -15.07
C ILE A 98 15.80 3.20 -15.27
N GLY A 99 15.46 3.76 -16.43
CA GLY A 99 14.09 4.05 -16.81
C GLY A 99 13.39 2.89 -17.50
N ALA A 100 12.09 2.77 -17.25
CA ALA A 100 11.19 1.88 -17.98
C ALA A 100 10.84 2.44 -19.38
N GLY A 101 11.04 3.74 -19.61
CA GLY A 101 10.75 4.40 -20.89
C GLY A 101 9.25 4.44 -21.18
N LEU A 102 8.43 4.58 -20.15
CA LEU A 102 6.99 4.78 -20.28
C LEU A 102 6.72 6.23 -20.71
N GLU A 103 5.85 6.36 -21.69
CA GLU A 103 5.40 7.65 -22.25
C GLU A 103 3.94 7.88 -21.90
N ASP A 104 3.44 9.08 -22.18
CA ASP A 104 2.01 9.38 -22.01
C ASP A 104 1.12 8.39 -22.80
N ARG A 105 0.02 7.99 -22.17
CA ARG A 105 -0.97 7.00 -22.64
C ARG A 105 -0.40 5.61 -22.90
N THR A 106 0.77 5.27 -22.35
CA THR A 106 1.33 3.92 -22.47
C THR A 106 0.36 2.90 -21.87
N LYS A 107 0.07 1.84 -22.64
CA LYS A 107 -0.74 0.72 -22.20
C LYS A 107 0.12 -0.27 -21.40
N LEU A 108 -0.29 -0.52 -20.17
CA LEU A 108 0.27 -1.54 -19.28
C LEU A 108 -0.69 -2.73 -19.23
N LEU A 109 -0.17 -3.91 -19.56
CA LEU A 109 -0.87 -5.16 -19.35
C LEU A 109 -0.63 -5.64 -17.93
N LEU A 110 -1.72 -5.83 -17.20
CA LEU A 110 -1.74 -6.39 -15.87
C LEU A 110 -1.94 -7.92 -15.94
N LEU A 111 -1.01 -8.65 -15.37
CA LEU A 111 -1.01 -10.12 -15.33
C LEU A 111 -0.69 -10.60 -13.92
N HIS A 112 -1.04 -11.85 -13.63
CA HIS A 112 -0.56 -12.50 -12.41
C HIS A 112 0.92 -12.86 -12.53
N SER A 113 1.64 -12.72 -11.42
CA SER A 113 2.98 -13.29 -11.27
C SER A 113 2.91 -14.82 -11.19
N SER A 114 4.04 -15.50 -11.33
CA SER A 114 4.10 -16.96 -11.23
C SER A 114 3.78 -17.48 -9.82
N SER A 115 4.11 -16.73 -8.77
CA SER A 115 3.82 -17.11 -7.39
C SER A 115 2.32 -17.13 -7.08
N TYR A 116 1.52 -16.31 -7.77
CA TYR A 116 0.08 -16.29 -7.60
C TYR A 116 -0.56 -17.68 -7.77
N SER A 117 -0.08 -18.50 -8.71
CA SER A 117 -0.67 -19.82 -8.96
C SER A 117 -0.50 -20.78 -7.78
N GLN A 118 0.58 -20.63 -7.01
CA GLN A 118 0.85 -21.45 -5.81
C GLN A 118 -0.02 -21.01 -4.64
N ASP A 119 -0.25 -19.71 -4.52
CA ASP A 119 -1.00 -19.12 -3.40
C ASP A 119 -2.50 -19.00 -3.69
N LYS A 120 -2.92 -19.17 -4.95
CA LYS A 120 -4.31 -19.05 -5.42
C LYS A 120 -5.31 -19.78 -4.52
N PRO A 121 -5.09 -21.05 -4.09
CA PRO A 121 -6.03 -21.72 -3.20
C PRO A 121 -6.19 -21.03 -1.84
N GLY A 122 -5.11 -20.44 -1.31
CA GLY A 122 -5.14 -19.68 -0.06
C GLY A 122 -5.82 -18.32 -0.24
N ILE A 123 -5.54 -17.64 -1.34
CA ILE A 123 -6.18 -16.36 -1.71
C ILE A 123 -7.69 -16.54 -1.84
N GLU A 124 -8.16 -17.52 -2.63
CA GLU A 124 -9.59 -17.78 -2.81
C GLU A 124 -10.31 -18.14 -1.49
N LYS A 125 -9.63 -18.82 -0.57
CA LYS A 125 -10.17 -19.09 0.78
C LYS A 125 -10.30 -17.80 1.59
N LEU A 126 -9.28 -16.94 1.59
CA LEU A 126 -9.31 -15.66 2.29
C LEU A 126 -10.37 -14.74 1.71
N ASP A 127 -10.53 -14.69 0.39
CA ASP A 127 -11.56 -13.88 -0.27
C ASP A 127 -12.96 -14.33 0.15
N LYS A 128 -13.23 -15.64 0.17
CA LYS A 128 -14.51 -16.18 0.65
C LYS A 128 -14.79 -15.80 2.11
N LEU A 129 -13.79 -15.92 2.99
CA LEU A 129 -13.92 -15.53 4.39
C LEU A 129 -14.12 -14.02 4.54
N ASN A 130 -13.49 -13.22 3.69
CA ASN A 130 -13.67 -11.77 3.67
C ASN A 130 -15.09 -11.39 3.25
N GLU A 131 -15.67 -12.08 2.27
CA GLU A 131 -17.07 -11.92 1.89
C GLU A 131 -18.04 -12.39 2.99
N GLU A 132 -17.70 -13.44 3.75
CA GLU A 132 -18.46 -13.82 4.96
C GLU A 132 -18.42 -12.69 6.01
N ILE A 133 -17.25 -12.08 6.26
CA ILE A 133 -17.11 -10.96 7.20
C ILE A 133 -17.94 -9.75 6.76
N LYS A 134 -17.90 -9.38 5.47
CA LYS A 134 -18.70 -8.27 4.93
C LYS A 134 -20.20 -8.50 5.14
N LYS A 135 -20.68 -9.72 4.93
CA LYS A 135 -22.09 -10.07 5.19
C LYS A 135 -22.49 -9.94 6.66
N LEU A 136 -21.56 -10.16 7.59
CA LEU A 136 -21.81 -9.94 9.02
C LEU A 136 -21.82 -8.46 9.37
N GLU A 137 -21.00 -7.64 8.70
CA GLU A 137 -20.97 -6.19 8.86
C GLU A 137 -22.27 -5.54 8.37
N ASP A 138 -22.74 -5.93 7.19
CA ASP A 138 -23.97 -5.37 6.58
C ASP A 138 -25.25 -6.05 7.10
N GLY A 139 -25.12 -7.18 7.79
CA GLY A 139 -26.23 -8.00 8.25
C GLY A 139 -26.86 -7.49 9.54
N ALA A 140 -28.17 -7.70 9.67
CA ALA A 140 -28.91 -7.43 10.91
C ALA A 140 -28.78 -8.61 11.88
N PHE A 141 -27.60 -8.80 12.46
CA PHE A 141 -27.34 -9.79 13.51
C PHE A 141 -27.25 -9.10 14.86
N ASP A 142 -27.61 -9.80 15.95
CA ASP A 142 -27.31 -9.32 17.28
C ASP A 142 -25.79 -9.38 17.55
N ASP A 143 -25.31 -8.49 18.41
CA ASP A 143 -23.87 -8.35 18.69
C ASP A 143 -23.22 -9.67 19.14
N LYS A 144 -23.92 -10.46 19.96
CA LYS A 144 -23.38 -11.73 20.46
C LYS A 144 -23.17 -12.71 19.31
N THR A 145 -24.14 -12.83 18.41
CA THR A 145 -24.03 -13.66 17.20
C THR A 145 -22.89 -13.17 16.30
N VAL A 146 -22.73 -11.84 16.10
CA VAL A 146 -21.61 -11.29 15.33
C VAL A 146 -20.28 -11.68 15.94
N GLN A 147 -20.11 -11.53 17.25
CA GLN A 147 -18.87 -11.90 17.94
C GLN A 147 -18.53 -13.39 17.75
N GLU A 148 -19.50 -14.28 18.00
CA GLU A 148 -19.28 -15.72 17.88
C GLU A 148 -18.90 -16.13 16.44
N LEU A 149 -19.57 -15.55 15.44
CA LEU A 149 -19.28 -15.82 14.03
C LEU A 149 -17.92 -15.26 13.60
N ILE A 150 -17.55 -14.05 14.05
CA ILE A 150 -16.22 -13.48 13.80
C ILE A 150 -15.13 -14.34 14.42
N ILE A 151 -15.30 -14.83 15.65
CA ILE A 151 -14.34 -15.74 16.29
C ILE A 151 -14.15 -17.01 15.44
N GLN A 152 -15.25 -17.62 14.99
CA GLN A 152 -15.18 -18.80 14.13
C GLN A 152 -14.45 -18.52 12.81
N ILE A 153 -14.72 -17.37 12.19
CA ILE A 153 -14.04 -16.95 10.96
C ILE A 153 -12.54 -16.73 11.22
N CYS A 154 -12.15 -16.07 12.31
CA CYS A 154 -10.75 -15.91 12.68
C CYS A 154 -10.02 -17.26 12.81
N CYS A 155 -10.64 -18.26 13.47
CA CYS A 155 -10.09 -19.61 13.52
C CYS A 155 -9.91 -20.24 12.14
N LYS A 156 -10.88 -20.05 11.22
CA LYS A 156 -10.76 -20.53 9.83
C LYS A 156 -9.63 -19.81 9.07
N ILE A 157 -9.46 -18.50 9.29
CA ILE A 157 -8.40 -17.69 8.68
C ILE A 157 -7.03 -18.21 9.14
N ASP A 158 -6.85 -18.54 10.41
CA ASP A 158 -5.59 -19.09 10.94
C ASP A 158 -5.20 -20.42 10.30
N CYS A 159 -6.19 -21.24 9.94
CA CYS A 159 -5.98 -22.49 9.22
C CYS A 159 -5.62 -22.32 7.73
N VAL A 160 -5.60 -21.10 7.19
CA VAL A 160 -5.15 -20.88 5.81
C VAL A 160 -3.64 -21.03 5.74
N GLU A 161 -3.21 -22.09 5.04
CA GLU A 161 -1.81 -22.37 4.74
C GLU A 161 -1.22 -21.26 3.87
N THR A 162 -0.06 -20.75 4.28
CA THR A 162 0.62 -19.64 3.58
C THR A 162 1.79 -20.10 2.74
N ASN A 163 2.20 -21.37 2.79
CA ASN A 163 3.32 -21.94 2.01
C ASN A 163 4.62 -21.13 2.03
N GLY A 164 4.85 -20.35 3.09
CA GLY A 164 6.00 -19.44 3.20
C GLY A 164 5.86 -18.12 2.44
N SER A 165 4.74 -17.89 1.76
CA SER A 165 4.43 -16.65 1.04
C SER A 165 4.16 -15.48 1.99
N ASP A 166 5.03 -14.47 1.93
CA ASP A 166 4.87 -13.25 2.73
C ASP A 166 3.66 -12.42 2.29
N ALA A 167 3.31 -12.44 1.00
CA ALA A 167 2.12 -11.77 0.48
C ALA A 167 0.85 -12.38 1.09
N LEU A 168 0.73 -13.70 1.05
CA LEU A 168 -0.42 -14.40 1.62
C LEU A 168 -0.49 -14.25 3.14
N ARG A 169 0.65 -14.22 3.83
CA ARG A 169 0.72 -13.89 5.27
C ARG A 169 0.24 -12.48 5.57
N LYS A 170 0.61 -11.50 4.75
CA LYS A 170 0.14 -10.11 4.87
C LYS A 170 -1.37 -10.04 4.64
N MET A 171 -1.89 -10.70 3.61
CA MET A 171 -3.33 -10.78 3.35
C MET A 171 -4.07 -11.39 4.55
N ARG A 172 -3.61 -12.54 5.06
CA ARG A 172 -4.19 -13.20 6.24
C ARG A 172 -4.27 -12.26 7.44
N LYS A 173 -3.18 -11.54 7.75
CA LYS A 173 -3.15 -10.54 8.82
C LYS A 173 -4.13 -9.39 8.58
N LYS A 174 -4.26 -8.92 7.34
CA LYS A 174 -5.21 -7.86 6.97
C LYS A 174 -6.66 -8.33 7.20
N THR A 175 -6.99 -9.56 6.79
CA THR A 175 -8.33 -10.14 7.00
C THR A 175 -8.67 -10.31 8.47
N ILE A 176 -7.73 -10.77 9.30
CA ILE A 176 -7.93 -10.87 10.77
C ILE A 176 -8.22 -9.49 11.37
N LYS A 177 -7.40 -8.48 11.06
CA LYS A 177 -7.61 -7.11 11.55
C LYS A 177 -8.95 -6.53 11.13
N TYR A 178 -9.38 -6.83 9.91
CA TYR A 178 -10.69 -6.40 9.44
C TYR A 178 -11.82 -7.10 10.22
N ALA A 179 -11.74 -8.41 10.43
CA ALA A 179 -12.70 -9.16 11.24
C ALA A 179 -12.80 -8.60 12.68
N GLU A 180 -11.66 -8.35 13.33
CA GLU A 180 -11.59 -7.71 14.64
C GLU A 180 -12.25 -6.33 14.67
N SER A 181 -12.07 -5.54 13.60
CA SER A 181 -12.69 -4.21 13.48
C SER A 181 -14.21 -4.27 13.35
N VAL A 182 -14.76 -5.30 12.70
CA VAL A 182 -16.21 -5.52 12.59
C VAL A 182 -16.78 -5.88 13.96
N ALA A 183 -16.15 -6.82 14.67
CA ALA A 183 -16.53 -7.18 16.04
C ALA A 183 -16.48 -5.97 16.99
N GLN A 184 -15.45 -5.12 16.93
CA GLN A 184 -15.39 -3.94 17.79
C GLN A 184 -16.48 -2.91 17.48
N ARG A 185 -16.92 -2.82 16.22
CA ARG A 185 -17.99 -1.90 15.82
C ARG A 185 -19.36 -2.37 16.30
N SER A 186 -19.65 -3.68 16.20
CA SER A 186 -20.91 -4.24 16.71
C SER A 186 -21.06 -4.00 18.22
N GLU A 187 -19.98 -4.19 18.99
CA GLU A 187 -19.99 -4.00 20.45
C GLU A 187 -20.25 -2.53 20.82
N LYS A 188 -19.66 -1.59 20.08
CA LYS A 188 -19.85 -0.14 20.30
C LYS A 188 -21.28 0.29 20.02
N LEU A 189 -21.89 -0.21 18.95
CA LEU A 189 -23.29 0.08 18.59
C LEU A 189 -24.26 -0.41 19.67
N SER A 190 -24.03 -1.63 20.18
CA SER A 190 -24.81 -2.21 21.28
C SER A 190 -24.75 -1.34 22.54
N LYS A 191 -23.54 -0.92 22.95
CA LYS A 191 -23.33 -0.07 24.14
C LYS A 191 -23.92 1.33 24.00
N GLN A 192 -23.96 1.90 22.79
CA GLN A 192 -24.59 3.20 22.54
C GLN A 192 -26.12 3.11 22.62
N SER A 193 -26.72 2.06 22.06
CA SER A 193 -28.16 1.82 22.17
C SER A 193 -28.63 1.63 23.62
N ALA A 194 -27.79 1.03 24.48
CA ALA A 194 -28.10 0.82 25.90
C ALA A 194 -28.02 2.10 26.75
N ARG A 195 -27.34 3.16 26.29
CA ARG A 195 -27.17 4.43 27.02
C ARG A 195 -28.15 5.53 26.61
N GLY A 196 -28.96 5.31 25.57
CA GLY A 196 -29.92 6.28 25.03
C GLY A 196 -31.36 6.13 25.54
N ILE A 197 -31.60 5.25 26.51
CA ILE A 197 -32.92 5.06 27.13
C ILE A 197 -32.82 5.61 28.56
N ASP A 198 -33.06 6.91 28.72
CA ASP A 198 -33.49 7.49 30.00
C ASP A 198 -34.83 8.22 29.73
N PRO A 199 -35.91 7.91 30.46
CA PRO A 199 -37.26 8.44 30.24
C PRO A 199 -37.45 9.91 30.65
#